data_AF-A0A2M7CPR4-F1
#
_entry.id   AF-A0A2M7CPR4-F1
#
_cell.length_a   1.000
_cell.length_b   1.000
_cell.length_c   1.000
_cell.angle_alpha   90.00
_cell.angle_beta   90.00
_cell.angle_gamma   90.00
#
_symmetry.space_group_name_H-M   'P 1'
#
loop_
_entity.id
_entity.type
_entity.pdbx_description
1 polymer ?
#
loop_
_entity_poly.entity_id
_entity_poly.type
_entity_poly.pdbx_seq_one_letter_code
_entity_poly.pdbx_strand_id
1 'polypeptide(L)'
;MPLPTTITVIGAGSASFGENTLSAILRSKKLRGSTLRLVDRNPDSLDIVHRLANRLNVEWEAGFTVSAHTDHREALDDAQFVVNAIEVGARENLWRRDFEIPMKYGVRQPYAENGGPGGFAHAARNIGPILQIARDMEQACPEA
;
A
#
# COMPACT_ATOMS: atom_id res chain seq x y z
N MET A 1 -16.82 4.16 15.95
CA MET A 1 -15.39 4.44 15.79
C MET A 1 -15.09 5.75 16.47
N PRO A 2 -14.10 5.81 17.37
CA PRO A 2 -13.61 7.10 17.84
C PRO A 2 -12.87 7.79 16.70
N LEU A 3 -13.23 9.05 16.46
CA LEU A 3 -12.48 9.99 15.63
C LEU A 3 -11.80 10.97 16.60
N PRO A 4 -10.59 11.46 16.29
CA PRO A 4 -9.77 11.18 15.11
C PRO A 4 -9.24 9.73 15.07
N THR A 5 -8.89 9.24 13.86
CA THR A 5 -8.39 7.87 13.65
C THR A 5 -6.94 7.84 13.16
N THR A 6 -6.23 6.72 13.32
CA THR A 6 -4.89 6.49 12.76
C THR A 6 -4.98 5.47 11.63
N ILE A 7 -4.58 5.89 10.42
CA ILE A 7 -4.64 5.07 9.21
C ILE A 7 -3.22 4.89 8.68
N THR A 8 -2.80 3.63 8.51
CA THR A 8 -1.51 3.27 7.91
C THR A 8 -1.72 2.73 6.51
N VAL A 9 -1.04 3.30 5.51
CA VAL A 9 -1.11 2.87 4.11
C VAL A 9 0.25 2.28 3.72
N ILE A 10 0.28 0.97 3.47
CA ILE A 10 1.49 0.22 3.10
C ILE A 10 1.50 -0.02 1.60
N GLY A 11 2.62 0.28 0.94
CA GLY A 11 2.69 0.41 -0.52
C GLY A 11 2.24 1.79 -1.00
N ALA A 12 2.44 2.83 -0.18
CA ALA A 12 1.98 4.18 -0.46
C ALA A 12 2.64 4.80 -1.71
N GLY A 13 3.84 4.37 -2.09
CA GLY A 13 4.56 4.85 -3.27
C GLY A 13 3.96 4.40 -4.61
N SER A 14 2.89 3.59 -4.58
CA SER A 14 2.17 3.17 -5.79
C SER A 14 1.55 4.37 -6.52
N ALA A 15 1.98 4.63 -7.76
CA ALA A 15 1.42 5.70 -8.58
C ALA A 15 -0.06 5.47 -8.93
N SER A 16 -0.52 4.21 -9.02
CA SER A 16 -1.91 3.90 -9.37
C SER A 16 -2.83 3.87 -8.15
N PHE A 17 -2.38 3.26 -7.05
CA PHE A 17 -3.18 3.06 -5.86
C PHE A 17 -3.00 4.19 -4.83
N GLY A 18 -1.76 4.66 -4.66
CA GLY A 18 -1.40 5.68 -3.67
C GLY A 18 -2.19 6.96 -3.86
N GLU A 19 -2.20 7.52 -5.08
CA GLU A 19 -2.88 8.80 -5.38
C GLU A 19 -4.39 8.76 -5.13
N ASN A 20 -5.08 7.72 -5.62
CA ASN A 20 -6.53 7.58 -5.46
C ASN A 20 -6.92 7.36 -4.00
N THR A 21 -6.16 6.51 -3.29
CA THR A 21 -6.40 6.20 -1.87
C THR A 21 -6.14 7.42 -0.99
N LEU A 22 -5.03 8.12 -1.20
CA LEU A 22 -4.73 9.39 -0.52
C LEU A 22 -5.81 10.43 -0.76
N SER A 23 -6.24 10.58 -2.01
CA SER A 23 -7.29 11.52 -2.37
C SER A 23 -8.61 11.20 -1.68
N ALA A 24 -8.99 9.92 -1.62
CA ALA A 24 -10.21 9.49 -0.95
C ALA A 24 -10.16 9.73 0.58
N ILE A 25 -9.02 9.42 1.22
CA ILE A 25 -8.83 9.61 2.67
C ILE A 25 -8.83 11.09 3.02
N LEU A 26 -7.99 11.90 2.36
CA LEU A 26 -7.81 13.32 2.69
C LEU A 26 -9.05 14.16 2.38
N ARG A 27 -9.87 13.80 1.38
CA ARG A 27 -11.13 14.51 1.09
C ARG A 27 -12.27 14.17 2.04
N SER A 28 -12.13 13.14 2.87
CA SER A 28 -13.19 12.71 3.76
C SER A 28 -13.36 13.68 4.94
N LYS A 29 -14.47 14.43 4.95
CA LYS A 29 -14.81 15.34 6.06
C LYS A 29 -14.92 14.61 7.41
N LYS A 30 -15.31 13.33 7.41
CA LYS A 30 -15.41 12.51 8.63
C LYS A 30 -14.03 12.18 9.21
N LEU A 31 -12.99 12.14 8.39
CA LEU A 31 -11.64 11.78 8.82
C LEU A 31 -10.77 13.01 9.13
N ARG A 32 -11.31 14.23 9.04
CA ARG A 32 -10.57 15.47 9.37
C ARG A 32 -9.96 15.37 10.77
N GLY A 33 -8.70 15.77 10.91
CA GLY A 33 -7.96 15.67 12.18
C GLY A 33 -7.30 14.31 12.46
N SER A 34 -7.45 13.34 11.55
CA SER A 34 -6.88 12.00 11.69
C SER A 34 -5.37 11.96 11.40
N THR A 35 -4.72 10.87 11.75
CA THR A 35 -3.32 10.60 11.42
C THR A 35 -3.25 9.71 10.18
N LEU A 36 -2.40 10.07 9.23
CA LEU A 36 -2.08 9.28 8.04
C LEU A 36 -0.59 8.91 8.05
N ARG A 37 -0.30 7.61 8.08
CA ARG A 37 1.06 7.07 8.03
C ARG A 37 1.29 6.40 6.68
N LEU A 38 2.22 6.92 5.90
CA LEU A 38 2.57 6.40 4.59
C LEU A 38 3.77 5.48 4.72
N VAL A 39 3.69 4.28 4.16
CA VAL A 39 4.77 3.29 4.23
C VAL A 39 5.13 2.82 2.83
N ASP A 40 6.41 2.94 2.48
CA ASP A 40 6.97 2.31 1.29
C ASP A 40 8.47 2.03 1.50
N ARG A 41 8.95 0.88 1.01
CA ARG A 41 10.37 0.52 1.13
C ARG A 41 11.26 1.31 0.18
N ASN A 42 10.69 1.87 -0.89
CA ASN A 42 11.42 2.72 -1.82
C ASN A 42 11.34 4.18 -1.34
N PRO A 43 12.44 4.75 -0.80
CA PRO A 43 12.44 6.10 -0.23
C PRO A 43 12.13 7.19 -1.25
N ASP A 44 12.50 7.00 -2.52
CA ASP A 44 12.24 7.99 -3.58
C ASP A 44 10.75 8.10 -3.86
N SER A 45 10.07 6.94 -4.01
CA SER A 45 8.62 6.91 -4.21
C SER A 45 7.86 7.38 -2.96
N LEU A 46 8.38 7.05 -1.78
CA LEU A 46 7.82 7.49 -0.50
C LEU A 46 7.89 9.01 -0.34
N ASP A 47 9.02 9.63 -0.70
CA ASP A 47 9.18 11.08 -0.63
C ASP A 47 8.23 11.81 -1.59
N ILE A 48 8.08 11.29 -2.82
CA ILE A 48 7.13 11.84 -3.80
C ILE A 48 5.70 11.82 -3.24
N VAL A 49 5.25 10.67 -2.75
CA VAL A 49 3.87 10.54 -2.25
C VAL A 49 3.67 11.33 -0.94
N HIS A 50 4.69 11.41 -0.08
CA HIS A 50 4.64 12.19 1.14
C HIS A 50 4.51 13.69 0.85
N ARG A 51 5.25 14.23 -0.13
CA ARG A 51 5.10 15.62 -0.58
C ARG A 51 3.71 15.87 -1.18
N LEU A 52 3.20 14.94 -1.99
CA LEU A 52 1.84 15.03 -2.53
C LEU A 52 0.79 15.06 -1.41
N ALA A 53 0.88 14.13 -0.45
CA ALA A 53 -0.03 14.05 0.68
C ALA A 53 -0.07 15.35 1.50
N ASN A 54 1.09 15.92 1.80
CA ASN A 54 1.18 17.20 2.52
C ASN A 54 0.59 18.35 1.70
N ARG A 55 0.85 18.39 0.38
CA ARG A 55 0.28 19.41 -0.51
C ARG A 55 -1.25 19.33 -0.51
N LEU A 56 -1.80 18.13 -0.67
CA LEU A 56 -3.25 17.91 -0.65
C LEU A 56 -3.87 18.23 0.71
N ASN A 57 -3.18 17.91 1.81
CA ASN A 57 -3.64 18.21 3.16
C ASN A 57 -3.79 19.71 3.40
N VAL A 58 -2.88 20.53 2.87
CA VAL A 58 -2.96 22.00 2.91
C VAL A 58 -4.07 22.52 1.99
N GLU A 59 -4.04 22.14 0.70
CA GLU A 59 -4.96 22.68 -0.31
C GLU A 59 -6.43 22.32 -0.06
N TRP A 60 -6.70 21.19 0.62
CA TRP A 60 -8.05 20.77 0.99
C TRP A 60 -8.40 21.05 2.44
N GLU A 61 -7.51 21.69 3.19
CA GLU A 61 -7.68 21.96 4.62
C GLU A 61 -8.09 20.70 5.40
N ALA A 62 -7.50 19.55 5.03
CA ALA A 62 -7.92 18.24 5.54
C ALA A 62 -7.52 18.01 7.01
N GLY A 63 -6.55 18.78 7.51
CA GLY A 63 -6.16 18.80 8.92
C GLY A 63 -5.57 17.49 9.43
N PHE A 64 -5.02 16.65 8.55
CA PHE A 64 -4.36 15.41 8.95
C PHE A 64 -2.96 15.66 9.51
N THR A 65 -2.53 14.80 10.42
CA THR A 65 -1.11 14.62 10.74
C THR A 65 -0.54 13.57 9.81
N VAL A 66 0.40 13.94 8.93
CA VAL A 66 0.98 13.03 7.93
C VAL A 66 2.42 12.67 8.33
N SER A 67 2.77 11.38 8.25
CA SER A 67 4.14 10.88 8.44
C SER A 67 4.50 9.82 7.40
N ALA A 68 5.79 9.59 7.20
CA ALA A 68 6.31 8.65 6.21
C ALA A 68 7.36 7.72 6.85
N HIS A 69 7.29 6.43 6.52
CA HIS A 69 8.12 5.37 7.13
C HIS A 69 8.61 4.41 6.05
N THR A 70 9.86 3.96 6.15
CA THR A 70 10.41 2.96 5.21
C THR A 70 10.21 1.52 5.66
N ASP A 71 9.81 1.34 6.92
CA ASP A 71 9.48 0.07 7.53
C ASP A 71 8.06 0.15 8.10
N HIS A 72 7.22 -0.85 7.81
CA HIS A 72 5.85 -0.86 8.30
C HIS A 72 5.78 -0.99 9.83
N ARG A 73 6.77 -1.63 10.47
CA ARG A 73 6.79 -1.83 11.92
C ARG A 73 6.83 -0.51 12.69
N GLU A 74 7.41 0.53 12.11
CA GLU A 74 7.48 1.88 12.69
C GLU A 74 6.15 2.65 12.58
N ALA A 75 5.22 2.15 11.77
CA ALA A 75 3.96 2.81 11.44
C ALA A 75 2.71 2.05 11.94
N LEU A 76 2.87 0.85 12.52
CA LEU A 76 1.74 0.01 12.92
C LEU A 76 1.19 0.33 14.32
N ASP A 77 2.00 0.85 15.24
CA ASP A 77 1.62 1.07 16.64
C ASP A 77 0.31 1.87 16.78
N ASP A 78 -0.70 1.29 17.42
CA ASP A 78 -2.04 1.87 17.62
C ASP A 78 -2.76 2.30 16.33
N ALA A 79 -2.37 1.76 15.17
CA ALA A 79 -3.15 1.94 13.95
C ALA A 79 -4.56 1.36 14.14
N GLN A 80 -5.57 2.05 13.62
CA GLN A 80 -6.96 1.60 13.68
C GLN A 80 -7.46 1.08 12.32
N PHE A 81 -6.70 1.37 11.26
CA PHE A 81 -6.90 0.84 9.93
C PHE A 81 -5.55 0.67 9.25
N VAL A 82 -5.35 -0.47 8.59
CA VAL A 82 -4.19 -0.73 7.72
C VAL A 82 -4.68 -1.01 6.30
N VAL A 83 -4.26 -0.19 5.35
CA VAL A 83 -4.51 -0.38 3.92
C VAL A 83 -3.25 -0.93 3.29
N ASN A 84 -3.27 -2.19 2.88
CA ASN A 84 -2.12 -2.85 2.27
C ASN A 84 -2.29 -2.96 0.74
N ALA A 85 -1.32 -2.40 0.00
CA ALA A 85 -1.26 -2.44 -1.46
C ALA A 85 0.18 -2.67 -1.96
N ILE A 86 0.95 -3.48 -1.23
CA ILE A 86 2.33 -3.79 -1.63
C ILE A 86 2.38 -4.58 -2.95
N GLU A 87 3.47 -4.37 -3.68
CA GLU A 87 3.88 -5.19 -4.82
C GLU A 87 5.36 -5.52 -4.65
N VAL A 88 5.68 -6.81 -4.57
CA VAL A 88 7.04 -7.25 -4.26
C VAL A 88 7.90 -7.29 -5.53
N GLY A 89 8.79 -6.31 -5.65
CA GLY A 89 9.76 -6.20 -6.74
C GLY A 89 9.28 -5.29 -7.87
N ALA A 90 10.04 -5.25 -8.96
CA ALA A 90 9.70 -4.39 -10.10
C ALA A 90 8.52 -4.98 -10.89
N ARG A 91 7.29 -4.53 -10.54
CA ARG A 91 6.01 -5.00 -11.08
C ARG A 91 6.05 -5.31 -12.57
N GLU A 92 6.36 -4.32 -13.40
CA GLU A 92 6.30 -4.44 -14.86
C GLU A 92 7.23 -5.52 -15.41
N ASN A 93 8.43 -5.66 -14.83
CA ASN A 93 9.39 -6.69 -15.25
C ASN A 93 8.96 -8.08 -14.79
N LEU A 94 8.40 -8.20 -13.59
CA LEU A 94 7.91 -9.46 -13.05
C LEU A 94 6.64 -9.92 -13.76
N TRP A 95 5.67 -9.02 -13.91
CA TRP A 95 4.45 -9.23 -14.66
C TRP A 95 4.73 -9.70 -16.10
N ARG A 96 5.66 -9.04 -16.81
CA ARG A 96 6.07 -9.48 -18.14
C ARG A 96 6.61 -10.91 -18.14
N ARG A 97 7.40 -11.28 -17.14
CA ARG A 97 7.91 -12.67 -16.99
C ARG A 97 6.80 -13.66 -16.65
N ASP A 98 5.89 -13.27 -15.76
CA ASP A 98 4.73 -14.07 -15.38
C ASP A 98 3.87 -14.36 -16.60
N PHE A 99 3.78 -13.42 -17.55
CA PHE A 99 3.09 -13.58 -18.82
C PHE A 99 3.89 -14.44 -19.81
N GLU A 100 5.16 -14.09 -20.09
CA GLU A 100 5.97 -14.69 -21.15
C GLU A 100 6.44 -16.12 -20.86
N ILE A 101 6.72 -16.46 -19.60
CA ILE A 101 7.24 -17.79 -19.25
C ILE A 101 6.20 -18.87 -19.57
N PRO A 102 4.94 -18.81 -19.08
CA PRO A 102 3.92 -19.81 -19.41
C PRO A 102 3.59 -19.88 -20.91
N MET A 103 3.66 -18.75 -21.63
CA MET A 103 3.47 -18.73 -23.08
C MET A 103 4.47 -19.61 -23.83
N LYS A 104 5.74 -19.66 -23.39
CA LYS A 104 6.77 -20.54 -24.00
C LYS A 104 6.41 -22.03 -23.90
N TYR A 105 5.50 -22.39 -22.98
CA TYR A 105 5.01 -23.75 -22.77
C TYR A 105 3.57 -23.96 -23.30
N GLY A 106 3.08 -23.05 -24.15
CA GLY A 106 1.75 -23.17 -24.77
C GLY A 106 0.58 -22.77 -23.86
N VAL A 107 0.85 -22.19 -22.69
CA VAL A 107 -0.19 -21.73 -21.77
C VAL A 107 -0.52 -20.27 -22.08
N ARG A 108 -1.68 -20.04 -22.70
CA ARG A 108 -2.25 -18.70 -22.87
C ARG A 108 -3.06 -18.33 -21.64
N GLN A 109 -2.77 -17.18 -21.05
CA GLN A 109 -3.43 -16.69 -19.83
C GLN A 109 -3.85 -15.23 -20.02
N PRO A 110 -5.07 -14.84 -19.61
CA PRO A 110 -5.52 -13.47 -19.69
C PRO A 110 -4.83 -12.64 -18.61
N TYR A 111 -4.08 -11.61 -19.02
CA TYR A 111 -3.36 -10.65 -18.17
C TYR A 111 -2.26 -11.22 -17.26
N ALA A 112 -2.26 -12.51 -16.90
CA ALA A 112 -1.24 -13.20 -16.09
C ALA A 112 -1.00 -12.66 -14.67
N GLU A 113 -1.60 -11.56 -14.24
CA GLU A 113 -1.48 -11.05 -12.86
C GLU A 113 -2.50 -11.70 -11.92
N ASN A 114 -3.72 -11.95 -12.42
CA ASN A 114 -4.88 -12.35 -11.58
C ASN A 114 -5.33 -13.80 -11.79
N GLY A 115 -4.56 -14.61 -12.51
CA GLY A 115 -4.93 -16.00 -12.79
C GLY A 115 -3.90 -16.76 -13.63
N GLY A 116 -4.06 -18.08 -13.67
CA GLY A 116 -3.12 -18.98 -14.34
C GLY A 116 -1.77 -19.09 -13.63
N PRO A 117 -0.76 -19.71 -14.26
CA PRO A 117 0.58 -19.85 -13.68
C PRO A 117 1.26 -18.52 -13.36
N GLY A 118 1.03 -17.48 -14.16
CA GLY A 118 1.51 -16.13 -13.88
C GLY A 118 0.93 -15.56 -12.60
N GLY A 119 -0.38 -15.68 -12.41
CA GLY A 119 -1.06 -15.17 -11.21
C GLY A 119 -0.63 -15.92 -9.95
N PHE A 120 -0.37 -17.23 -10.07
CA PHE A 120 0.24 -18.00 -8.99
C PHE A 120 1.64 -17.49 -8.64
N ALA A 121 2.49 -17.23 -9.65
CA ALA A 121 3.84 -16.70 -9.42
C ALA A 121 3.80 -15.32 -8.75
N HIS A 122 2.87 -14.46 -9.17
CA HIS A 122 2.59 -13.17 -8.55
C HIS A 122 2.15 -13.31 -7.09
N ALA A 123 1.16 -14.16 -6.81
CA ALA A 123 0.71 -14.43 -5.45
C ALA A 123 1.83 -15.00 -4.57
N ALA A 124 2.61 -15.96 -5.08
CA ALA A 124 3.69 -16.61 -4.34
C ALA A 124 4.77 -15.61 -3.86
N ARG A 125 5.02 -14.54 -4.62
CA ARG A 125 5.97 -13.48 -4.20
C ARG A 125 5.38 -12.55 -3.13
N ASN A 126 4.07 -12.33 -3.14
CA ASN A 126 3.40 -11.38 -2.27
C ASN A 126 2.90 -12.01 -0.95
N ILE A 127 2.48 -13.28 -0.94
CA ILE A 127 1.90 -13.96 0.24
C ILE A 127 2.80 -13.86 1.47
N GLY A 128 4.10 -14.17 1.34
CA GLY A 128 5.02 -14.14 2.48
C GLY A 128 5.09 -12.76 3.16
N PRO A 129 5.43 -11.69 2.41
CA PRO A 129 5.42 -10.33 2.95
C PRO A 129 4.06 -9.87 3.50
N ILE A 130 2.94 -10.22 2.88
CA ILE A 130 1.60 -9.89 3.39
C ILE A 130 1.34 -10.58 4.73
N LEU A 131 1.68 -11.87 4.86
CA LEU A 131 1.53 -12.60 6.11
C LEU A 131 2.45 -12.05 7.21
N GLN A 132 3.64 -11.53 6.85
CA GLN A 132 4.50 -10.85 7.82
C GLN A 132 3.85 -9.57 8.35
N ILE A 133 3.27 -8.73 7.47
CA ILE A 133 2.53 -7.53 7.89
C ILE A 133 1.38 -7.91 8.82
N ALA A 134 0.59 -8.93 8.47
CA ALA A 134 -0.53 -9.39 9.31
C ALA A 134 -0.07 -9.84 10.70
N ARG A 135 1.04 -10.59 10.79
CA ARG A 135 1.63 -11.00 12.09
C ARG A 135 2.14 -9.84 12.91
N ASP A 136 2.71 -8.82 12.26
CA ASP A 136 3.17 -7.62 12.95
C ASP A 136 1.97 -6.79 13.44
N MET A 137 0.86 -6.76 12.68
CA MET A 137 -0.40 -6.14 13.10
C MET A 137 -1.03 -6.84 14.32
N GLU A 138 -1.01 -8.19 14.38
CA GLU A 138 -1.50 -8.95 15.55
C GLU A 138 -0.85 -8.52 16.88
N GLN A 139 0.37 -7.97 16.82
CA GLN A 139 1.10 -7.49 18.01
C GLN A 139 0.92 -5.99 18.23
N ALA A 140 1.10 -5.18 17.19
CA ALA A 140 1.16 -3.71 17.30
C ALA A 140 -0.22 -3.03 17.26
N CYS A 141 -1.19 -3.64 16.59
CA CYS A 141 -2.54 -3.08 16.41
C CYS A 141 -3.60 -4.18 16.23
N PRO A 142 -3.85 -5.02 17.27
CA PRO A 142 -4.72 -6.20 17.17
C PRO A 142 -6.20 -5.90 16.86
N GLU A 143 -6.64 -4.66 17.04
CA GLU A 143 -8.02 -4.20 16.80
C GLU A 143 -8.19 -3.46 15.45
N ALA A 144 -7.13 -3.39 14.63
CA ALA A 144 -7.13 -2.73 13.32
C ALA A 144 -7.80 -3.54 12.20
#